data_AF-A0A101V6P0-F1
#
_entry.id   AF-A0A101V6P0-F1
#
_cell.length_a   1.000
_cell.length_b   1.000
_cell.length_c   1.000
_cell.angle_alpha   90.00
_cell.angle_beta   90.00
_cell.angle_gamma   90.00
#
_symmetry.space_group_name_H-M   'P 1'
#
loop_
_entity.id
_entity.type
_entity.pdbx_description
1 polymer ?
#
loop_
_entity_poly.entity_id
_entity_poly.type
_entity_poly.pdbx_seq_one_letter_code
_entity_poly.pdbx_strand_id
1 'polypeptide(L)'
;MSQSLFSSVLGVSVKTVEAWESGRNIPRGTAQRMLALIDKEPEIIRKHIINRKISLGVYFIASLAISIASAKSLPQVMQPGKSGKNEVLPRY
;
A
#
# COMPACT_ATOMS: atom_id res chain seq x y z
N MET A 1 -4.75 -25.98 2.11
CA MET A 1 -4.56 -24.51 2.13
C MET A 1 -3.42 -24.21 3.11
N SER A 2 -2.52 -23.28 2.83
CA SER A 2 -1.45 -22.93 3.78
C SER A 2 -1.97 -22.05 4.92
N GLN A 3 -1.32 -22.08 6.09
CA GLN A 3 -1.66 -21.20 7.22
C GLN A 3 -1.59 -19.72 6.85
N SER A 4 -0.62 -19.32 6.02
CA SER A 4 -0.47 -17.93 5.53
C SER A 4 -1.62 -17.49 4.63
N LEU A 5 -2.08 -18.37 3.75
CA LEU A 5 -3.24 -18.10 2.90
C LEU A 5 -4.52 -18.07 3.75
N PHE A 6 -4.68 -19.01 4.67
CA PHE A 6 -5.86 -19.07 5.53
C PHE A 6 -5.97 -17.87 6.47
N SER A 7 -4.84 -17.46 7.07
CA SER A 7 -4.80 -16.29 7.95
C SER A 7 -5.15 -15.01 7.17
N SER A 8 -4.69 -14.91 5.91
CA SER A 8 -5.05 -13.80 5.01
C SER A 8 -6.54 -13.78 4.68
N VAL A 9 -7.15 -14.95 4.47
CA VAL A 9 -8.59 -15.09 4.20
C VAL A 9 -9.43 -14.70 5.42
N LEU A 10 -9.00 -15.10 6.62
CA LEU A 10 -9.71 -14.84 7.87
C LEU A 10 -9.41 -13.47 8.49
N GLY A 11 -8.44 -12.72 7.96
CA GLY A 11 -8.02 -11.42 8.50
C GLY A 11 -7.34 -11.53 9.87
N VAL A 12 -6.66 -12.64 10.15
CA VAL A 12 -5.93 -12.88 11.41
C VAL A 12 -4.44 -13.13 11.17
N SER A 13 -3.63 -13.11 12.22
CA SER A 13 -2.21 -13.44 12.10
C SER A 13 -1.99 -14.94 11.89
N VAL A 14 -0.88 -15.31 11.25
CA VAL A 14 -0.47 -16.73 11.11
C VAL A 14 -0.35 -17.40 12.48
N LYS A 15 0.23 -16.71 13.47
CA LYS A 15 0.36 -17.19 14.85
C LYS A 15 -1.00 -17.49 15.52
N THR A 16 -2.04 -16.75 15.15
CA THR A 16 -3.41 -17.00 15.63
C THR A 16 -3.93 -18.33 15.10
N VAL A 17 -3.71 -18.61 13.81
CA VAL A 17 -4.07 -19.89 13.17
C VAL A 17 -3.29 -21.04 13.81
N GLU A 18 -1.97 -20.89 13.98
CA GLU A 18 -1.12 -21.88 14.65
C GLU A 18 -1.60 -22.19 16.08
N ALA A 19 -2.01 -21.17 16.83
CA ALA A 19 -2.56 -21.33 18.18
C ALA A 19 -3.89 -22.09 18.19
N TRP A 20 -4.73 -21.93 17.16
CA TRP A 20 -5.97 -22.70 17.00
C TRP A 20 -5.69 -24.15 16.64
N GLU A 21 -4.82 -24.40 15.66
CA GLU A 21 -4.47 -25.75 15.22
C GLU A 21 -3.73 -26.55 16.30
N SER A 22 -2.94 -25.88 17.14
CA SER A 22 -2.28 -26.50 18.30
C SER A 22 -3.18 -26.61 19.54
N GLY A 23 -4.44 -26.18 19.48
CA GLY A 23 -5.38 -26.22 20.60
C GLY A 23 -5.08 -25.26 21.76
N ARG A 24 -4.06 -24.39 21.62
CA ARG A 24 -3.73 -23.38 22.65
C ARG A 24 -4.80 -22.29 22.78
N ASN A 25 -5.56 -22.05 21.72
CA ASN A 25 -6.66 -21.10 21.70
C ASN A 25 -7.83 -21.65 20.88
N ILE A 26 -9.05 -21.19 21.18
CA ILE A 26 -10.25 -21.58 20.45
C ILE A 26 -10.78 -20.34 19.72
N PRO A 27 -11.09 -20.43 18.40
CA PRO A 27 -11.69 -19.32 17.68
C PRO A 27 -13.05 -18.96 18.30
N ARG A 28 -13.31 -17.66 18.50
CA ARG A 28 -14.57 -17.16 19.09
C ARG A 28 -15.14 -16.01 18.26
N GLY A 29 -16.42 -15.73 18.47
CA GLY A 29 -17.12 -14.60 17.85
C GLY A 29 -17.13 -14.71 16.32
N THR A 30 -16.70 -13.66 15.64
CA THR A 30 -16.70 -13.57 14.17
C THR A 30 -15.83 -14.65 13.52
N ALA A 31 -14.68 -14.98 14.11
CA ALA A 31 -13.80 -16.02 13.59
C ALA A 31 -14.49 -17.39 13.57
N GLN A 32 -15.18 -17.75 14.67
CA GLN A 32 -15.93 -19.01 14.76
C GLN A 32 -17.07 -19.07 13.74
N ARG A 33 -17.81 -17.98 13.54
CA ARG A 33 -18.88 -17.91 12.52
C ARG A 33 -18.31 -18.04 11.12
N MET A 34 -17.18 -17.39 10.84
CA MET A 34 -16.53 -17.47 9.53
C MET A 34 -16.02 -18.88 9.25
N LEU A 35 -15.45 -19.56 10.24
CA LEU A 35 -15.07 -20.97 10.14
C LEU A 35 -16.29 -21.87 9.86
N ALA A 36 -17.41 -21.67 10.56
CA ALA A 36 -18.63 -22.43 10.31
C ALA A 36 -19.21 -22.17 8.91
N LEU A 37 -19.11 -20.95 8.39
CA LEU A 37 -19.52 -20.63 7.02
C LEU A 37 -18.63 -21.29 5.98
N ILE A 38 -17.31 -21.29 6.19
CA ILE A 38 -16.35 -21.94 5.31
C ILE A 38 -16.55 -23.46 5.31
N ASP A 39 -16.86 -24.05 6.47
CA ASP A 39 -17.16 -25.47 6.62
C ASP A 39 -18.43 -25.87 5.85
N LYS A 40 -19.47 -25.02 5.95
CA LYS A 40 -20.73 -25.23 5.24
C LYS A 40 -20.63 -24.99 3.73
N GLU A 41 -19.84 -24.01 3.30
CA GLU A 41 -19.71 -23.62 1.90
C GLU A 41 -18.24 -23.28 1.55
N PRO A 42 -17.39 -24.29 1.27
CA PRO A 42 -15.96 -24.07 1.04
C PRO A 42 -15.66 -23.24 -0.21
N GLU A 43 -16.57 -23.23 -1.18
CA GLU A 43 -16.45 -22.46 -2.42
C GLU A 43 -16.54 -20.94 -2.21
N ILE A 44 -17.03 -20.48 -1.06
CA ILE A 44 -17.16 -19.05 -0.74
C ILE A 44 -15.81 -18.32 -0.81
N ILE A 45 -14.73 -18.99 -0.41
CA ILE A 45 -13.36 -18.45 -0.42
C ILE A 45 -12.88 -18.26 -1.86
N ARG A 46 -13.08 -19.27 -2.72
CA ARG A 46 -12.69 -19.24 -4.13
C ARG A 46 -13.45 -18.15 -4.88
N LYS A 47 -14.75 -18.07 -4.65
CA LYS A 47 -15.65 -17.12 -5.35
C LYS A 47 -15.42 -15.66 -4.97
N HIS A 48 -15.10 -15.35 -3.70
CA HIS A 48 -15.13 -13.96 -3.21
C HIS A 48 -13.82 -13.41 -2.65
N ILE A 49 -12.89 -14.25 -2.19
CA ILE A 49 -11.75 -13.79 -1.37
C ILE A 49 -10.42 -13.85 -2.11
N ILE A 50 -10.14 -14.94 -2.82
CA ILE A 50 -8.86 -15.14 -3.53
C ILE A 50 -8.67 -14.11 -4.66
N ASN A 51 -9.76 -13.58 -5.24
CA ASN A 51 -9.70 -12.67 -6.39
C ASN A 51 -9.41 -11.19 -6.04
N ARG A 52 -9.21 -10.83 -4.75
CA ARG A 52 -9.04 -9.43 -4.30
C ARG A 52 -7.60 -8.89 -4.30
N LYS A 53 -6.59 -9.71 -4.62
CA LYS A 53 -5.19 -9.40 -4.27
C LYS A 53 -4.40 -8.41 -5.17
N ILE A 54 -4.99 -7.76 -6.16
CA ILE A 54 -4.21 -6.88 -7.08
C ILE A 54 -4.48 -5.37 -6.90
N SER A 55 -5.57 -4.96 -6.27
CA SER A 55 -6.02 -3.56 -6.33
C SER A 55 -5.40 -2.65 -5.26
N LEU A 56 -5.56 -2.93 -3.96
CA LEU A 56 -5.36 -1.91 -2.91
C LEU A 56 -3.95 -1.29 -2.78
N GLY A 57 -2.88 -2.05 -3.00
CA GLY A 57 -1.51 -1.53 -2.88
C GLY A 57 -1.08 -0.63 -4.05
N VAL A 58 -1.59 -0.91 -5.26
CA VAL A 58 -1.23 -0.17 -6.48
C VAL A 58 -1.95 1.18 -6.53
N TYR A 59 -3.21 1.24 -6.09
CA TYR A 59 -3.98 2.50 -6.06
C TYR A 59 -3.40 3.52 -5.06
N PHE A 60 -2.81 3.08 -3.94
CA PHE A 60 -2.20 4.01 -2.97
C PHE A 60 -1.01 4.77 -3.57
N ILE A 61 -0.16 4.09 -4.35
CA ILE A 61 1.00 4.71 -5.01
C ILE A 61 0.57 5.52 -6.25
N ALA A 62 -0.40 5.02 -7.02
CA ALA A 62 -0.92 5.73 -8.18
C ALA A 62 -1.62 7.06 -7.81
N SER A 63 -2.41 7.08 -6.73
CA SER A 63 -3.05 8.31 -6.23
C SER A 63 -2.04 9.36 -5.74
N LEU A 64 -0.91 8.93 -5.16
CA LEU A 64 0.15 9.85 -4.74
C LEU A 64 0.93 10.43 -5.94
N ALA A 65 1.22 9.61 -6.95
CA ALA A 65 1.97 10.03 -8.14
C ALA A 65 1.21 11.07 -8.99
N ILE A 66 -0.12 10.92 -9.13
CA ILE A 66 -0.97 11.89 -9.85
C ILE A 66 -0.98 13.26 -9.16
N SER A 67 -0.91 13.29 -7.82
CA SER A 67 -0.87 14.53 -7.04
C SER A 67 0.46 15.27 -7.17
N ILE A 68 1.59 14.56 -7.21
CA ILE A 68 2.93 15.16 -7.36
C ILE A 68 3.14 15.72 -8.78
N ALA A 69 2.63 15.04 -9.81
CA ALA A 69 2.78 15.47 -11.20
C ALA A 69 2.13 16.83 -11.50
N SER A 70 1.09 17.22 -10.74
CA SER A 70 0.44 18.54 -10.90
C SER A 70 1.24 19.69 -10.28
N ALA A 71 2.21 19.42 -9.40
CA ALA A 71 2.95 20.45 -8.67
C ALA A 71 4.25 20.91 -9.38
N LYS A 72 4.63 20.31 -10.51
CA LYS A 72 5.92 20.58 -11.18
C LYS A 72 5.76 20.91 -12.66
N SER A 73 5.08 22.02 -12.96
CA SER A 73 5.12 22.64 -14.30
C SER A 73 5.20 24.16 -14.18
N LEU A 74 6.37 24.70 -13.82
CA LEU A 74 6.80 26.02 -14.27
C LEU A 74 8.22 25.92 -14.84
N PRO A 75 8.45 26.25 -16.12
CA PRO A 75 9.78 26.28 -16.70
C PRO A 75 10.56 27.51 -16.18
N GLN A 76 11.67 27.26 -15.48
CA GLN A 76 12.67 28.27 -15.16
C GLN A 76 13.63 28.39 -16.35
N VAL A 77 13.43 29.35 -17.25
CA VAL A 77 14.44 29.70 -18.28
C VAL A 77 14.53 31.22 -18.45
N MET A 78 15.71 31.74 -18.10
CA MET A 78 16.41 32.91 -18.63
C MET A 78 16.53 34.15 -17.71
N GLN A 79 17.61 34.18 -16.93
CA GLN A 79 18.34 35.43 -16.63
C GLN A 79 19.85 35.18 -16.84
N PRO A 80 20.50 35.85 -17.81
CA PRO A 80 21.93 36.05 -17.79
C PRO A 80 22.24 37.49 -17.38
N GLY A 81 22.81 37.68 -16.18
CA GLY A 81 23.41 38.94 -15.79
C GLY A 81 24.82 39.07 -16.35
N LYS A 82 25.15 40.23 -16.94
CA LYS A 82 26.51 40.78 -16.95
C LYS A 82 26.51 42.31 -16.88
N SER A 83 27.18 42.79 -15.84
CA SER A 83 28.23 43.81 -15.87
C SER A 83 27.91 45.19 -16.44
N GLY A 84 27.71 46.15 -15.53
CA GLY A 84 27.88 47.57 -15.81
C GLY A 84 28.08 48.33 -14.51
N LYS A 85 29.19 49.10 -14.44
CA LYS A 85 29.59 50.09 -13.42
C LYS A 85 30.57 49.57 -12.33
N ASN A 86 31.87 49.71 -12.62
CA ASN A 86 32.81 50.61 -11.91
C ASN A 86 34.26 50.21 -12.21
N GLU A 87 34.86 50.83 -13.23
CA GLU A 87 36.32 50.87 -13.35
C GLU A 87 36.73 52.32 -13.61
N VAL A 88 37.19 52.97 -12.54
CA VAL A 88 37.85 54.27 -12.55
C VAL A 88 39.31 54.00 -12.85
N LEU A 89 39.79 54.34 -14.05
CA LEU A 89 41.22 54.29 -14.37
C LEU A 89 41.91 55.58 -13.88
N PRO A 90 43.10 55.51 -13.27
CA PRO A 90 43.81 56.66 -12.73
C PRO A 90 44.47 57.51 -13.83
N ARG A 91 44.66 58.79 -13.52
CA ARG A 91 45.38 59.79 -14.33
C ARG A 91 46.83 59.36 -14.59
N TYR A 92 47.28 59.53 -15.84
CA TYR A 92 48.53 60.19 -16.23
C TYR A 92 48.30 60.95 -17.53
#